data_AF-A0A640W4S0-F1
#
_entry.id   AF-A0A640W4S0-F1
#
_cell.length_a   1.000
_cell.length_b   1.000
_cell.length_c   1.000
_cell.angle_alpha   90.00
_cell.angle_beta   90.00
_cell.angle_gamma   90.00
#
_symmetry.space_group_name_H-M   'P 1'
#
loop_
_entity.id
_entity.type
_entity.pdbx_description
1 polymer ?
#
loop_
_entity_poly.entity_id
_entity_poly.type
_entity_poly.pdbx_seq_one_letter_code
_entity_poly.pdbx_strand_id
1 'polypeptide(L)' 'MDVAITGAAGYFGRKLIALMEKDEFYDRVVGISRRRWNHGFTKLEYHRMDVRDEGIKKIV' A
#
# COMPACT_ATOMS: atom_id res chain seq x y z
N MET A 1 3.81 -1.41 -13.51
CA MET A 1 4.11 -2.50 -12.56
C MET A 1 3.23 -2.37 -11.31
N ASP A 2 2.67 -3.48 -10.84
CA ASP A 2 1.89 -3.53 -9.60
C ASP A 2 2.75 -4.01 -8.43
N VAL A 3 2.62 -3.37 -7.27
CA VAL A 3 3.42 -3.70 -6.07
C VAL A 3 2.55 -3.74 -4.83
N ALA A 4 2.76 -4.75 -3.98
CA ALA A 4 2.17 -4.82 -2.65
C ALA A 4 3.17 -4.38 -1.58
N ILE A 5 2.71 -3.54 -0.63
CA ILE A 5 3.53 -3.07 0.50
C ILE A 5 2.85 -3.41 1.81
N THR A 6 3.43 -4.34 2.55
CA THR A 6 3.09 -4.55 3.96
C THR A 6 3.75 -3.47 4.82
N GLY A 7 3.04 -2.94 5.82
CA GLY A 7 3.54 -1.81 6.60
C GLY A 7 3.42 -0.47 5.87
N ALA A 8 2.54 -0.37 4.87
CA ALA A 8 2.25 0.86 4.10
C ALA A 8 2.02 2.11 4.96
N ALA A 9 1.32 2.00 6.09
CA ALA A 9 1.08 3.13 7.00
C ALA A 9 2.24 3.42 7.98
N GLY A 10 3.35 2.68 7.88
CA GLY A 10 4.58 2.92 8.63
C GLY A 10 5.45 4.01 7.99
N TYR A 11 6.52 4.41 8.68
CA TYR A 11 7.39 5.50 8.22
C TYR A 11 7.98 5.22 6.83
N PHE A 12 8.61 4.05 6.66
CA PHE A 12 9.22 3.66 5.40
C PHE A 12 8.19 3.43 4.29
N GLY A 13 7.09 2.72 4.60
CA GLY A 13 6.02 2.46 3.63
C GLY A 13 5.49 3.75 3.00
N ARG A 14 5.19 4.77 3.83
CA ARG A 14 4.73 6.08 3.35
C ARG A 14 5.74 6.77 2.42
N LYS A 15 7.03 6.64 2.70
CA LYS A 15 8.09 7.25 1.87
C LYS A 15 8.25 6.51 0.54
N LEU A 16 8.20 5.17 0.55
CA LEU A 16 8.24 4.37 -0.68
C LEU A 16 7.04 4.68 -1.59
N ILE A 17 5.84 4.70 -1.03
CA ILE A 17 4.61 5.03 -1.77
C ILE A 17 4.71 6.43 -2.39
N ALA A 18 5.24 7.41 -1.65
CA ALA A 18 5.43 8.77 -2.17
C ALA A 18 6.43 8.87 -3.34
N LEU A 19 7.41 7.96 -3.40
CA LEU A 19 8.33 7.86 -4.54
C LEU A 19 7.63 7.18 -5.72
N MET A 20 6.93 6.07 -5.49
CA MET A 20 6.19 5.32 -6.52
C MET A 20 5.05 6.14 -7.16
N GLU A 21 4.39 6.99 -6.39
CA GLU A 21 3.35 7.91 -6.89
C GLU A 21 3.87 8.78 -8.05
N LYS A 22 5.15 9.17 -8.01
CA LYS A 22 5.78 10.08 -8.98
C LYS A 22 6.43 9.35 -10.16
N ASP A 23 6.55 8.04 -10.09
CA ASP A 23 7.29 7.23 -11.06
C ASP A 23 6.29 6.47 -11.95
N GLU A 24 6.37 6.69 -13.25
CA GLU A 24 5.49 6.09 -14.26
C GLU A 24 5.70 4.57 -14.40
N PHE A 25 6.82 4.02 -13.90
CA PHE A 25 7.04 2.58 -13.87
C PHE A 25 5.99 1.84 -13.02
N TYR A 26 5.46 2.49 -11.98
CA TYR A 26 4.48 1.90 -11.07
C TYR A 26 3.07 2.38 -11.43
N ASP A 27 2.17 1.42 -11.62
CA ASP A 27 0.78 1.69 -12.00
C ASP A 27 -0.13 1.70 -10.77
N ARG A 28 0.04 0.69 -9.90
CA ARG A 28 -0.78 0.50 -8.70
C ARG A 28 0.06 0.02 -7.53
N VAL A 29 -0.25 0.56 -6.35
CA VAL A 29 0.31 0.11 -5.07
C VAL A 29 -0.81 -0.41 -4.18
N VAL A 30 -0.73 -1.69 -3.79
CA VAL A 30 -1.62 -2.27 -2.78
C VAL A 30 -0.97 -2.11 -1.41
N GLY A 31 -1.50 -1.20 -0.59
CA GLY A 31 -0.95 -0.92 0.74
C GLY A 31 -1.68 -1.66 1.84
N ILE A 32 -0.96 -2.45 2.65
CA ILE A 32 -1.56 -3.26 3.72
C ILE A 32 -1.00 -2.83 5.06
N SER A 33 -1.87 -2.44 6.00
CA SER A 33 -1.48 -2.10 7.37
C SER A 33 -2.64 -2.11 8.35
N ARG A 34 -2.36 -2.46 9.62
CA ARG A 34 -3.38 -2.49 10.68
C ARG A 34 -3.88 -1.11 11.12
N ARG A 35 -3.07 -0.06 10.90
CA ARG A 35 -3.36 1.31 11.35
C ARG A 35 -4.43 1.96 10.49
N ARG A 36 -5.25 2.83 11.04
CA ARG A 36 -6.05 3.75 10.21
C ARG A 36 -5.11 4.76 9.56
N TRP A 37 -5.29 5.01 8.28
CA TRP A 37 -4.49 5.98 7.56
C TRP A 37 -5.37 6.70 6.54
N ASN A 38 -5.36 8.03 6.59
CA ASN A 38 -5.93 8.87 5.55
C ASN A 38 -4.78 9.37 4.67
N HIS A 39 -4.89 9.23 3.35
CA HIS A 39 -3.86 9.58 2.39
C HIS A 39 -4.47 10.23 1.15
N GLY A 40 -3.64 10.95 0.40
CA GLY A 40 -3.99 11.54 -0.89
C GLY A 40 -3.34 10.88 -2.10
N PHE A 41 -2.61 9.77 -1.91
CA PHE A 41 -1.98 9.03 -3.01
C PHE A 41 -3.03 8.45 -3.96
N THR A 42 -2.86 8.70 -5.25
CA THR A 42 -3.81 8.28 -6.29
C THR A 42 -3.55 6.87 -6.77
N LYS A 43 -2.29 6.41 -6.71
CA LYS A 43 -1.91 5.04 -7.08
C LYS A 43 -2.09 4.03 -5.95
N LEU A 44 -2.42 4.48 -4.74
CA LEU A 44 -2.51 3.64 -3.54
C LEU A 44 -3.94 3.11 -3.32
N GLU A 45 -4.09 1.79 -3.40
CA GLU A 45 -5.24 1.06 -2.90
C GLU A 45 -4.93 0.59 -1.46
N TYR A 46 -5.55 1.21 -0.45
CA TYR A 46 -5.23 0.95 0.95
C TYR A 46 -6.20 -0.02 1.63
N HIS A 47 -5.65 -1.12 2.13
CA HIS A 47 -6.35 -2.14 2.91
C HIS A 47 -5.93 -2.09 4.38
N ARG A 48 -6.87 -1.68 5.24
CA ARG A 48 -6.68 -1.75 6.68
C ARG A 48 -6.91 -3.18 7.17
N MET A 49 -5.85 -3.97 7.17
CA MET A 49 -5.90 -5.40 7.42
C MET A 49 -4.66 -5.88 8.19
N ASP A 50 -4.77 -7.03 8.87
CA ASP A 50 -3.63 -7.78 9.38
C ASP A 50 -3.16 -8.77 8.31
N VAL A 51 -1.86 -8.80 8.01
CA VAL A 51 -1.30 -9.67 6.96
C VAL A 51 -1.46 -11.16 7.24
N ARG A 52 -1.79 -11.53 8.48
CA ARG A 52 -2.06 -12.91 8.91
C ARG A 52 -3.51 -13.32 8.63
N ASP A 53 -4.36 -12.41 8.16
CA ASP A 53 -5.72 -12.72 7.76
C ASP A 53 -5.73 -13.46 6.41
N GLU A 54 -6.37 -14.63 6.35
CA GLU A 54 -6.47 -15.43 5.12
C GLU A 54 -7.18 -14.69 3.96
N GLY A 55 -7.99 -13.68 4.29
CA GLY A 55 -8.61 -12.79 3.32
C GLY A 55 -7.61 -12.01 2.46
N ILE A 56 -6.33 -11.94 2.87
CA ILE A 56 -5.27 -11.28 2.10
C ILE A 56 -5.12 -11.85 0.68
N LYS A 57 -5.38 -13.16 0.49
CA LYS A 57 -5.27 -13.84 -0.81
C LYS A 57 -6.21 -13.30 -1.89
N LYS A 58 -7.16 -12.43 -1.53
CA LYS A 58 -8.11 -11.81 -2.46
C LYS A 58 -7.68 -10.42 -2.93
N ILE A 59 -6.66 -9.83 -2.32
CA ILE A 59 -6.26 -8.42 -2.55
C ILE A 59 -4.82 -8.27 -3.05
N VAL A 60 -4.01 -9.33 -3.00
CA VAL A 60 -2.65 -9.39 -3.57
C VAL A 60 -2.56 -10.43 -4.67
#